data_AF-A0A959H6N0-F1
#
_entry.id   AF-A0A959H6N0-F1
#
_cell.length_a   1.000
_cell.length_b   1.000
_cell.length_c   1.000
_cell.angle_alpha   90.00
_cell.angle_beta   90.00
_cell.angle_gamma   90.00
#
_symmetry.space_group_name_H-M   'P 1'
#
loop_
_entity.id
_entity.type
_entity.pdbx_description
1 polymer ?
#
loop_
_entity_poly.entity_id
_entity_poly.type
_entity_poly.pdbx_seq_one_letter_code
_entity_poly.pdbx_strand_id
1 'polypeptide(L)'
;MYHIYGIRHHGPGSARSLLRALEAAPPDCLLIEAPADAEPALEHAWHPGIIPPVAVLLYDEKDLSKASYLPFAEFSPEWQAIRYGLARGIPVLFMDLPMSMQFQMEEDKQGQMEIPLPSSENEEPIVRDPMGYIAEIAGFSDSERWWEATFEQPGHEGDIFSAIIELHTALRDELGRQETRHNRVREAYMRKTLRQALAGGYKNVAVVCGAWHAPALNRLARFQPKDDNALLKGLRKKKIAATWIPWSYKRLAFQSGYRAGVVSPAWYALLFSRRGEAVQWWMARVAGLLRKEGFNASAAQAMEAARLAQALAAIRQQPVAGIGEMKEAALAVFCEGNEEPLQLIEEQLVIGNEVGEVPADIPQIPLQKDLESRIRSLRLAKAFRSAVPETKELDLRKANHLDISHLLHQLNVLEIPWGKVLEAPENRLGSFHENWRLEWLPEYVIKVIEAGMWGNTVHSAATFYIQKRAAGTEELSSLIGLAREALLAGITNAFNPLVGRIEDAASLTRDIYYLMDALPVLADIARYGDTRQTDVESVRALIRHIAPRICIGLPAAVLHIEEEPAREWHRLIVQNNRAISLLGQELSPQQWIETLDKIARAGGAHPLIRGLCSRM
;
A
#
# COMPACT_ATOMS: atom_id res chain seq x y z
N MET A 1 -5.57 -40.24 13.08
CA MET A 1 -4.74 -39.42 13.98
C MET A 1 -4.55 -38.06 13.33
N TYR A 2 -4.45 -37.00 14.11
CA TYR A 2 -4.11 -35.68 13.59
C TYR A 2 -3.13 -34.99 14.54
N HIS A 3 -2.28 -34.14 13.98
CA HIS A 3 -1.32 -33.30 14.71
C HIS A 3 -1.63 -31.83 14.41
N ILE A 4 -1.51 -30.97 15.41
CA ILE A 4 -1.74 -29.53 15.25
C ILE A 4 -0.44 -28.79 15.48
N TYR A 5 -0.12 -27.94 14.53
CA TYR A 5 1.05 -27.10 14.52
C TYR A 5 0.59 -25.65 14.61
N GLY A 6 0.52 -25.15 15.84
CA GLY A 6 0.27 -23.74 16.13
C GLY A 6 1.47 -22.90 15.74
N ILE A 7 1.33 -22.02 14.76
CA ILE A 7 2.41 -21.20 14.21
C ILE A 7 2.20 -19.71 14.47
N ARG A 8 3.28 -18.94 14.36
CA ARG A 8 3.21 -17.52 14.01
C ARG A 8 3.30 -17.38 12.50
N HIS A 9 2.33 -16.68 11.90
CA HIS A 9 2.36 -16.35 10.48
C HIS A 9 3.68 -15.65 10.14
N HIS A 10 4.33 -16.07 9.05
CA HIS A 10 5.63 -15.53 8.65
C HIS A 10 6.76 -15.64 9.72
N GLY A 11 6.67 -16.63 10.63
CA GLY A 11 7.72 -16.92 11.62
C GLY A 11 8.82 -17.84 11.05
N PRO A 12 10.08 -17.38 10.91
CA PRO A 12 11.16 -18.20 10.34
C PRO A 12 11.56 -19.39 11.22
N GLY A 13 11.43 -19.28 12.54
CA GLY A 13 11.61 -20.40 13.47
C GLY A 13 10.44 -21.37 13.41
N SER A 14 9.21 -20.88 13.44
CA SER A 14 7.98 -21.66 13.24
C SER A 14 8.05 -22.48 11.94
N ALA A 15 8.51 -21.88 10.84
CA ALA A 15 8.62 -22.56 9.55
C ALA A 15 9.63 -23.72 9.58
N ARG A 16 10.80 -23.53 10.21
CA ARG A 16 11.79 -24.60 10.36
C ARG A 16 11.31 -25.72 11.27
N SER A 17 10.70 -25.38 12.41
CA SER A 17 10.16 -26.36 13.35
C SER A 17 9.04 -27.18 12.70
N LEU A 18 8.19 -26.52 11.92
CA LEU A 18 7.14 -27.18 11.15
C LEU A 18 7.72 -28.16 10.12
N LEU A 19 8.68 -27.72 9.30
CA LEU A 19 9.33 -28.60 8.33
C LEU A 19 9.97 -29.83 9.01
N ARG A 20 10.67 -29.64 10.14
CA ARG A 20 11.24 -30.75 10.91
C ARG A 20 10.15 -31.72 11.41
N ALA A 21 9.03 -31.18 11.91
CA ALA A 21 7.93 -32.00 12.39
C ALA A 21 7.24 -32.78 11.25
N LEU A 22 7.06 -32.15 10.09
CA LEU A 22 6.49 -32.81 8.90
C LEU A 22 7.40 -33.91 8.34
N GLU A 23 8.72 -33.74 8.39
CA GLU A 23 9.68 -34.79 8.00
C GLU A 23 9.72 -35.94 9.04
N ALA A 24 9.62 -35.62 10.32
CA ALA A 24 9.63 -36.62 11.40
C ALA A 24 8.33 -37.46 11.43
N ALA A 25 7.19 -36.86 11.10
CA ALA A 25 5.88 -37.51 11.05
C ALA A 25 5.15 -37.14 9.75
N PRO A 26 5.50 -37.77 8.60
CA PRO A 26 4.90 -37.44 7.32
C PRO A 26 3.37 -37.62 7.31
N PRO A 27 2.60 -36.56 7.02
CA PRO A 27 1.16 -36.65 6.95
C PRO A 27 0.67 -37.22 5.61
N ASP A 28 -0.55 -37.74 5.59
CA ASP A 28 -1.27 -38.10 4.36
C ASP A 28 -2.26 -37.00 3.91
N CYS A 29 -2.39 -35.92 4.68
CA CYS A 29 -3.13 -34.70 4.32
C CYS A 29 -2.63 -33.49 5.12
N LEU A 30 -2.48 -32.35 4.47
CA LEU A 30 -2.20 -31.05 5.09
C LEU A 30 -3.47 -30.19 5.09
N LEU A 31 -3.88 -29.72 6.28
CA LEU A 31 -4.91 -28.68 6.43
C LEU A 31 -4.23 -27.38 6.84
N ILE A 32 -4.42 -26.32 6.06
CA ILE A 32 -3.76 -25.03 6.27
C ILE A 32 -4.82 -23.97 6.57
N GLU A 33 -4.57 -23.14 7.59
CA GLU A 33 -5.37 -21.95 7.88
C GLU A 33 -5.22 -20.93 6.75
N ALA A 34 -6.11 -21.06 5.78
CA ALA A 34 -6.36 -20.12 4.71
C ALA A 34 -7.83 -20.25 4.30
N PRO A 35 -8.46 -19.20 3.77
CA PRO A 35 -9.86 -19.26 3.33
C PRO A 35 -10.07 -20.36 2.30
N ALA A 36 -11.07 -21.22 2.51
CA ALA A 36 -11.28 -22.39 1.64
C ALA A 36 -11.56 -22.04 0.16
N ASP A 37 -12.05 -20.82 -0.13
CA ASP A 37 -12.22 -20.34 -1.51
C ASP A 37 -10.94 -19.80 -2.16
N ALA A 38 -9.81 -19.81 -1.45
CA ALA A 38 -8.47 -19.62 -2.01
C ALA A 38 -7.84 -20.93 -2.52
N GLU A 39 -8.44 -22.09 -2.24
CA GLU A 39 -7.90 -23.41 -2.60
C GLU A 39 -7.61 -23.56 -4.11
N PRO A 40 -8.42 -23.01 -5.05
CA PRO A 40 -8.08 -23.05 -6.48
C PRO A 40 -6.72 -22.42 -6.82
N ALA A 41 -6.22 -21.47 -6.01
CA ALA A 41 -4.91 -20.87 -6.23
C ALA A 41 -3.76 -21.87 -5.99
N LEU A 42 -3.98 -22.97 -5.25
CA LEU A 42 -2.96 -23.99 -5.00
C LEU A 42 -2.47 -24.66 -6.28
N GLU A 43 -3.29 -24.73 -7.34
CA GLU A 43 -2.90 -25.28 -8.64
C GLU A 43 -1.60 -24.64 -9.17
N HIS A 44 -1.46 -23.34 -8.98
CA HIS A 44 -0.29 -22.59 -9.44
C HIS A 44 0.81 -22.48 -8.39
N ALA A 45 0.58 -22.83 -7.12
CA ALA A 45 1.54 -22.61 -6.03
C ALA A 45 2.87 -23.38 -6.20
N TRP A 46 2.90 -24.44 -7.02
CA TRP A 46 4.12 -25.15 -7.37
C TRP A 46 4.91 -24.50 -8.52
N HIS A 47 4.30 -23.60 -9.29
CA HIS A 47 4.87 -23.02 -10.49
C HIS A 47 6.23 -22.35 -10.19
N PRO A 48 7.31 -22.64 -10.95
CA PRO A 48 8.66 -22.20 -10.61
C PRO A 48 8.86 -20.69 -10.72
N GLY A 49 8.04 -20.01 -11.52
CA GLY A 49 8.05 -18.56 -11.63
C GLY A 49 7.28 -17.82 -10.52
N ILE A 50 6.63 -18.51 -9.58
CA ILE A 50 6.10 -17.88 -8.37
C ILE A 50 7.24 -17.76 -7.36
N ILE A 51 7.75 -16.53 -7.19
CA ILE A 51 8.88 -16.23 -6.30
C ILE A 51 8.38 -15.33 -5.17
N PRO A 52 8.32 -15.80 -3.91
CA PRO A 52 7.91 -14.96 -2.78
C PRO A 52 8.80 -13.71 -2.60
N PRO A 53 8.26 -12.60 -2.05
CA PRO A 53 6.95 -12.47 -1.43
C PRO A 53 5.80 -12.36 -2.45
N VAL A 54 4.78 -13.20 -2.30
CA VAL A 54 3.58 -13.23 -3.15
C VAL A 54 2.34 -13.25 -2.28
N ALA A 55 1.17 -12.94 -2.83
CA ALA A 55 -0.09 -13.06 -2.11
C ALA A 55 -1.16 -13.73 -2.97
N VAL A 56 -2.07 -14.47 -2.34
CA VAL A 56 -3.34 -14.81 -2.97
C VAL A 56 -4.30 -13.64 -2.73
N LEU A 57 -4.76 -13.03 -3.82
CA LEU A 57 -5.79 -12.02 -3.84
C LEU A 57 -7.16 -12.68 -3.98
N LEU A 58 -8.02 -12.49 -2.99
CA LEU A 58 -9.42 -12.90 -3.01
C LEU A 58 -10.28 -11.66 -3.16
N TYR A 59 -11.07 -11.56 -4.24
CA TYR A 59 -11.76 -10.32 -4.56
C TYR A 59 -13.12 -10.53 -5.24
N ASP A 60 -14.03 -9.58 -5.07
CA ASP A 60 -15.24 -9.51 -5.87
C ASP A 60 -14.93 -8.93 -7.27
N GLU A 61 -15.19 -9.69 -8.33
CA GLU A 61 -14.95 -9.27 -9.72
C GLU A 61 -15.75 -8.02 -10.13
N LYS A 62 -16.85 -7.73 -9.42
CA LYS A 62 -17.71 -6.56 -9.67
C LYS A 62 -17.32 -5.35 -8.81
N ASP A 63 -16.61 -5.58 -7.71
CA ASP A 63 -16.23 -4.54 -6.75
C ASP A 63 -14.88 -4.88 -6.11
N LEU A 64 -13.80 -4.44 -6.77
CA LEU A 64 -12.43 -4.66 -6.31
C LEU A 64 -12.10 -3.95 -4.98
N SER A 65 -12.98 -3.08 -4.45
CA SER A 65 -12.84 -2.57 -3.09
C SER A 65 -13.09 -3.65 -2.02
N LYS A 66 -13.79 -4.73 -2.39
CA LYS A 66 -13.97 -5.93 -1.57
C LYS A 66 -12.90 -6.95 -1.94
N ALA A 67 -11.71 -6.74 -1.39
CA ALA A 67 -10.54 -7.58 -1.59
C ALA A 67 -9.86 -7.95 -0.26
N SER A 68 -9.29 -9.15 -0.21
CA SER A 68 -8.47 -9.64 0.89
C SER A 68 -7.20 -10.26 0.32
N TYR A 69 -6.10 -10.04 1.03
CA TYR A 69 -4.77 -10.45 0.63
C TYR A 69 -4.27 -11.48 1.63
N LEU A 70 -3.88 -12.65 1.12
CA LEU A 70 -3.22 -13.69 1.90
C LEU A 70 -1.75 -13.73 1.48
N PRO A 71 -0.86 -12.94 2.13
CA PRO A 71 0.52 -12.85 1.74
C PRO A 71 1.32 -14.06 2.24
N PHE A 72 2.36 -14.38 1.49
CA PHE A 72 3.32 -15.45 1.76
C PHE A 72 4.73 -14.94 1.49
N ALA A 73 5.65 -15.27 2.39
CA ALA A 73 7.08 -15.12 2.19
C ALA A 73 7.73 -16.50 2.15
N GLU A 74 8.98 -16.59 1.71
CA GLU A 74 9.73 -17.84 1.75
C GLU A 74 9.79 -18.41 3.18
N PHE A 75 9.86 -17.54 4.19
CA PHE A 75 9.89 -17.92 5.59
C PHE A 75 8.50 -18.09 6.24
N SER A 76 7.41 -18.07 5.47
CA SER A 76 6.06 -18.39 5.97
C SER A 76 5.91 -19.89 6.24
N PRO A 77 5.51 -20.31 7.46
CA PRO A 77 5.26 -21.73 7.76
C PRO A 77 4.23 -22.36 6.81
N GLU A 78 3.18 -21.62 6.46
CA GLU A 78 2.11 -22.04 5.55
C GLU A 78 2.64 -22.22 4.14
N TRP A 79 3.46 -21.28 3.65
CA TRP A 79 4.12 -21.40 2.35
C TRP A 79 4.99 -22.67 2.31
N GLN A 80 5.79 -22.89 3.36
CA GLN A 80 6.62 -24.08 3.48
C GLN A 80 5.79 -25.38 3.53
N ALA A 81 4.65 -25.38 4.23
CA ALA A 81 3.72 -26.51 4.25
C ALA A 81 3.10 -26.78 2.87
N ILE A 82 2.63 -25.73 2.17
CA ILE A 82 2.10 -25.84 0.80
C ILE A 82 3.16 -26.47 -0.11
N ARG A 83 4.38 -25.92 -0.11
CA ARG A 83 5.49 -26.42 -0.95
C ARG A 83 5.86 -27.85 -0.58
N TYR A 84 5.91 -28.19 0.72
CA TYR A 84 6.19 -29.55 1.20
C TYR A 84 5.15 -30.55 0.68
N GLY A 85 3.86 -30.23 0.80
CA GLY A 85 2.76 -31.10 0.40
C GLY A 85 2.74 -31.31 -1.12
N LEU A 86 2.78 -30.24 -1.89
CA LEU A 86 2.77 -30.29 -3.36
C LEU A 86 3.99 -31.04 -3.91
N ALA A 87 5.19 -30.84 -3.34
CA ALA A 87 6.40 -31.56 -3.75
C ALA A 87 6.29 -33.09 -3.59
N ARG A 88 5.47 -33.56 -2.64
CA ARG A 88 5.31 -34.97 -2.28
C ARG A 88 3.98 -35.57 -2.75
N GLY A 89 3.16 -34.80 -3.46
CA GLY A 89 1.81 -35.23 -3.86
C GLY A 89 0.86 -35.45 -2.68
N ILE A 90 1.14 -34.85 -1.51
CA ILE A 90 0.25 -34.90 -0.35
C ILE A 90 -0.87 -33.89 -0.59
N PRO A 91 -2.15 -34.28 -0.44
CA PRO A 91 -3.28 -33.35 -0.54
C PRO A 91 -3.14 -32.18 0.44
N VAL A 92 -3.19 -30.96 -0.10
CA VAL A 92 -3.20 -29.70 0.66
C VAL A 92 -4.58 -29.08 0.54
N LEU A 93 -5.24 -28.86 1.67
CA LEU A 93 -6.59 -28.29 1.74
C LEU A 93 -6.58 -27.04 2.61
N PHE A 94 -7.37 -26.05 2.21
CA PHE A 94 -7.58 -24.84 3.00
C PHE A 94 -8.80 -25.02 3.91
N MET A 95 -8.62 -24.74 5.19
CA MET A 95 -9.60 -25.11 6.21
C MET A 95 -10.30 -23.93 6.89
N ASP A 96 -9.99 -22.69 6.57
CA ASP A 96 -10.62 -21.54 7.20
C ASP A 96 -11.89 -21.08 6.46
N LEU A 97 -12.68 -20.24 7.13
CA LEU A 97 -13.93 -19.68 6.63
C LEU A 97 -13.72 -18.99 5.27
N PRO A 98 -14.51 -19.34 4.23
CA PRO A 98 -14.41 -18.71 2.91
C PRO A 98 -14.54 -17.18 2.97
N MET A 99 -13.68 -16.45 2.26
CA MET A 99 -13.76 -14.99 2.19
C MET A 99 -15.09 -14.51 1.59
N SER A 100 -15.67 -15.30 0.70
CA SER A 100 -17.02 -15.08 0.15
C SER A 100 -18.10 -14.97 1.23
N MET A 101 -17.96 -15.69 2.35
CA MET A 101 -18.85 -15.55 3.50
C MET A 101 -18.45 -14.36 4.37
N GLN A 102 -17.15 -14.14 4.56
CA GLN A 102 -16.63 -13.05 5.39
C GLN A 102 -17.05 -11.68 4.85
N PHE A 103 -16.87 -11.42 3.54
CA PHE A 103 -17.30 -10.16 2.92
C PHE A 103 -18.80 -9.91 3.08
N GLN A 104 -19.62 -10.96 2.97
CA GLN A 104 -21.06 -10.83 3.16
C GLN A 104 -21.43 -10.55 4.62
N MET A 105 -20.70 -11.15 5.58
CA MET A 105 -20.89 -10.86 7.00
C MET A 105 -20.56 -9.41 7.35
N GLU A 106 -19.57 -8.81 6.70
CA GLU A 106 -19.23 -7.40 6.87
C GLU A 106 -20.31 -6.47 6.28
N GLU A 107 -20.83 -6.78 5.09
CA GLU A 107 -21.93 -6.03 4.49
C GLU A 107 -23.21 -6.13 5.32
N ASP A 108 -23.53 -7.31 5.83
CA ASP A 108 -24.71 -7.53 6.68
C ASP A 108 -24.62 -6.73 7.98
N LYS A 109 -23.42 -6.54 8.53
CA LYS A 109 -23.16 -5.65 9.67
C LYS A 109 -23.30 -4.18 9.30
N GLN A 110 -22.78 -3.75 8.14
CA GLN A 110 -22.90 -2.34 7.70
C GLN A 110 -24.34 -1.94 7.36
N GLY A 111 -25.16 -2.87 6.87
CA GLY A 111 -26.58 -2.65 6.55
C GLY A 111 -27.52 -2.69 7.77
N GLN A 112 -27.06 -3.23 8.89
CA GLN A 112 -27.75 -3.16 10.18
C GLN A 112 -27.19 -1.94 10.92
N MET A 113 -28.01 -0.94 11.23
CA MET A 113 -27.60 0.13 12.17
C MET A 113 -27.34 -0.50 13.55
N GLU A 114 -26.15 -1.05 13.77
CA GLU A 114 -25.73 -1.52 15.08
C GLU A 114 -25.53 -0.29 15.97
N ILE A 115 -26.29 -0.25 17.08
CA ILE A 115 -25.99 0.62 18.21
C ILE A 115 -24.56 0.26 18.64
N PRO A 116 -23.64 1.23 18.82
CA PRO A 116 -22.27 0.93 19.22
C PRO A 116 -22.30 0.08 20.50
N LEU A 117 -21.79 -1.14 20.42
CA LEU A 117 -21.45 -1.90 21.62
C LEU A 117 -20.47 -1.05 22.46
N PRO A 118 -20.50 -1.17 23.80
CA PRO A 118 -19.54 -0.47 24.63
C PRO A 118 -18.13 -0.77 24.11
N SER A 119 -17.30 0.27 23.99
CA SER A 119 -15.95 0.18 23.44
C SER A 119 -15.16 -0.92 24.16
N SER A 120 -14.29 -1.62 23.40
CA SER A 120 -13.29 -2.56 23.93
C SER A 120 -12.27 -1.92 24.91
N GLU A 121 -12.50 -0.67 25.31
CA GLU A 121 -11.74 0.08 26.30
C GLU A 121 -12.09 -0.32 27.74
N ASN A 122 -13.24 -0.96 27.95
CA ASN A 122 -13.67 -1.47 29.27
C ASN A 122 -13.26 -2.93 29.54
N GLU A 123 -12.57 -3.60 28.62
CA GLU A 123 -12.00 -4.93 28.86
C GLU A 123 -10.65 -4.81 29.59
N GLU A 124 -10.36 -5.72 30.52
CA GLU A 124 -9.05 -5.75 31.17
C GLU A 124 -7.92 -5.93 30.13
N PRO A 125 -6.73 -5.31 30.30
CA PRO A 125 -5.64 -5.35 29.32
C PRO A 125 -5.26 -6.78 28.88
N ILE A 126 -5.32 -7.72 29.81
CA ILE A 126 -5.07 -9.15 29.60
C ILE A 126 -6.11 -9.81 28.68
N VAL A 127 -7.38 -9.40 28.78
CA VAL A 127 -8.45 -9.88 27.91
C VAL A 127 -8.26 -9.27 26.53
N ARG A 128 -7.83 -8.02 26.42
CA ARG A 128 -7.62 -7.34 25.14
C ARG A 128 -6.44 -7.91 24.34
N ASP A 129 -5.29 -8.10 24.99
CA ASP A 129 -4.05 -8.64 24.41
C ASP A 129 -3.38 -9.69 25.32
N PRO A 130 -3.88 -10.95 25.29
CA PRO A 130 -3.35 -12.04 26.12
C PRO A 130 -1.85 -12.29 25.93
N MET A 131 -1.36 -12.09 24.70
CA MET A 131 0.04 -12.30 24.35
C MET A 131 0.89 -11.13 24.84
N GLY A 132 0.38 -9.90 24.75
CA GLY A 132 0.99 -8.71 25.32
C GLY A 132 1.14 -8.82 26.84
N TYR A 133 0.14 -9.37 27.52
CA TYR A 133 0.20 -9.61 28.96
C TYR A 133 1.29 -10.62 29.35
N ILE A 134 1.41 -11.74 28.62
CA ILE A 134 2.49 -12.71 28.87
C ILE A 134 3.85 -12.08 28.62
N ALA A 135 3.98 -11.26 27.57
CA ALA A 135 5.20 -10.54 27.29
C ALA A 135 5.59 -9.59 28.42
N GLU A 136 4.62 -8.85 28.98
CA GLU A 136 4.83 -7.96 30.11
C GLU A 136 5.31 -8.73 31.35
N ILE A 137 4.68 -9.85 31.70
CA ILE A 137 5.14 -10.73 32.79
C ILE A 137 6.58 -11.22 32.54
N ALA A 138 6.89 -11.57 31.29
CA ALA A 138 8.20 -12.02 30.89
C ALA A 138 9.25 -10.88 30.78
N GLY A 139 8.87 -9.63 31.06
CA GLY A 139 9.76 -8.46 31.03
C GLY A 139 10.02 -7.88 29.63
N PHE A 140 9.16 -8.17 28.66
CA PHE A 140 9.24 -7.63 27.29
C PHE A 140 8.29 -6.44 27.10
N SER A 141 8.69 -5.53 26.22
CA SER A 141 7.89 -4.35 25.84
C SER A 141 6.68 -4.69 24.97
N ASP A 142 6.72 -5.83 24.29
CA ASP A 142 5.70 -6.25 23.33
C ASP A 142 5.74 -7.77 23.10
N SER A 143 4.60 -8.30 22.68
CA SER A 143 4.37 -9.72 22.43
C SER A 143 5.19 -10.30 21.30
N GLU A 144 5.53 -9.50 20.29
CA GLU A 144 6.30 -9.95 19.14
C GLU A 144 7.75 -10.25 19.53
N ARG A 145 8.40 -9.37 20.29
CA ARG A 145 9.75 -9.61 20.83
C ARG A 145 9.79 -10.82 21.74
N TRP A 146 8.80 -10.95 22.62
CA TRP A 146 8.71 -12.11 23.50
C TRP A 146 8.53 -13.40 22.71
N TRP A 147 7.65 -13.42 21.71
CA TRP A 147 7.45 -14.57 20.83
C TRP A 147 8.73 -14.92 20.08
N GLU A 148 9.40 -13.92 19.51
CA GLU A 148 10.64 -14.09 18.78
C GLU A 148 11.71 -14.77 19.66
N ALA A 149 11.93 -14.24 20.86
CA ALA A 149 12.86 -14.76 21.86
C ALA A 149 12.54 -16.19 22.32
N THR A 150 11.26 -16.51 22.47
CA THR A 150 10.79 -17.73 23.12
C THR A 150 10.57 -18.88 22.14
N PHE A 151 10.02 -18.61 20.96
CA PHE A 151 9.58 -19.63 20.01
C PHE A 151 10.28 -19.59 18.65
N GLU A 152 10.75 -18.43 18.18
CA GLU A 152 11.36 -18.33 16.84
C GLU A 152 12.89 -18.52 16.87
N GLN A 153 13.53 -18.05 17.94
CA GLN A 153 14.97 -17.95 18.10
C GLN A 153 15.68 -19.11 18.78
N PRO A 154 15.09 -19.90 19.70
CA PRO A 154 15.76 -21.08 20.25
C PRO A 154 15.82 -22.25 19.27
N GLY A 155 16.83 -23.10 19.39
CA GLY A 155 16.85 -24.39 18.70
C GLY A 155 16.09 -25.38 19.57
N HIS A 156 14.77 -25.50 19.42
CA HIS A 156 14.00 -26.41 20.26
C HIS A 156 14.35 -27.86 19.90
N GLU A 157 14.85 -28.62 20.88
CA GLU A 157 15.08 -30.07 20.76
C GLU A 157 13.81 -30.88 21.09
N GLY A 158 12.80 -30.27 21.71
CA GLY A 158 11.51 -30.87 22.08
C GLY A 158 10.33 -30.41 21.22
N ASP A 159 9.13 -30.93 21.52
CA ASP A 159 7.88 -30.58 20.83
C ASP A 159 7.39 -29.18 21.20
N ILE A 160 7.89 -28.18 20.46
CA ILE A 160 7.49 -26.78 20.62
C ILE A 160 5.98 -26.56 20.44
N PHE A 161 5.32 -27.37 19.62
CA PHE A 161 3.92 -27.17 19.26
C PHE A 161 3.00 -27.56 20.40
N SER A 162 3.32 -28.62 21.15
CA SER A 162 2.63 -28.93 22.42
C SER A 162 2.70 -27.78 23.40
N ALA A 163 3.88 -27.19 23.61
CA ALA A 163 4.05 -26.06 24.52
C ALA A 163 3.25 -24.82 24.07
N ILE A 164 3.24 -24.52 22.76
CA ILE A 164 2.43 -23.44 22.19
C ILE A 164 0.93 -23.71 22.43
N ILE A 165 0.47 -24.94 22.18
CA ILE A 165 -0.94 -25.32 22.38
C ILE A 165 -1.33 -25.20 23.86
N GLU A 166 -0.49 -25.68 24.78
CA GLU A 166 -0.72 -25.60 26.23
C GLU A 166 -0.80 -24.17 26.72
N LEU A 167 0.13 -23.30 26.29
CA LEU A 167 0.11 -21.87 26.59
C LEU A 167 -1.19 -21.21 26.14
N HIS A 168 -1.57 -21.34 24.87
CA HIS A 168 -2.78 -20.70 24.34
C HIS A 168 -4.03 -21.31 24.95
N THR A 169 -3.98 -22.58 25.31
CA THR A 169 -5.04 -23.25 26.05
C THR A 169 -5.24 -22.64 27.43
N ALA A 170 -4.16 -22.47 28.20
CA ALA A 170 -4.20 -21.84 29.52
C ALA A 170 -4.71 -20.40 29.42
N LEU A 171 -4.21 -19.61 28.46
CA LEU A 171 -4.70 -18.25 28.21
C LEU A 171 -6.19 -18.20 27.88
N ARG A 172 -6.73 -19.15 27.11
CA ARG A 172 -8.17 -19.16 26.79
C ARG A 172 -9.02 -19.60 27.98
N ASP A 173 -8.53 -20.53 28.80
CA ASP A 173 -9.25 -21.06 29.96
C ASP A 173 -9.21 -20.10 31.16
N GLU A 174 -8.04 -19.55 31.50
CA GLU A 174 -7.84 -18.68 32.67
C GLU A 174 -8.43 -17.29 32.50
N LEU A 175 -8.44 -16.75 31.28
CA LEU A 175 -8.98 -15.41 31.02
C LEU A 175 -10.50 -15.38 30.91
N GLY A 176 -11.17 -16.54 30.88
CA GLY A 176 -12.62 -16.63 30.70
C GLY A 176 -13.14 -15.89 29.46
N ARG A 177 -12.25 -15.57 28.50
CA ARG A 177 -12.54 -14.68 27.37
C ARG A 177 -13.54 -15.37 26.45
N GLN A 178 -14.69 -14.73 26.24
CA GLN A 178 -15.60 -15.18 25.19
C GLN A 178 -15.02 -14.80 23.83
N GLU A 179 -14.74 -15.83 23.02
CA GLU A 179 -14.22 -15.66 21.68
C GLU A 179 -15.20 -14.87 20.81
N THR A 180 -14.65 -14.00 19.96
CA THR A 180 -15.48 -13.15 19.10
C THR A 180 -16.39 -14.00 18.21
N ARG A 181 -17.58 -13.48 17.84
CA ARG A 181 -18.47 -14.20 16.92
C ARG A 181 -17.74 -14.59 15.63
N HIS A 182 -16.88 -13.71 15.12
CA HIS A 182 -16.11 -13.96 13.90
C HIS A 182 -15.17 -15.17 14.06
N ASN A 183 -14.34 -15.18 15.10
CA ASN A 183 -13.44 -16.30 15.36
C ASN A 183 -14.18 -17.61 15.68
N ARG A 184 -15.30 -17.56 16.40
CA ARG A 184 -16.12 -18.78 16.65
C ARG A 184 -16.64 -19.41 15.35
N VAL A 185 -17.05 -18.58 14.38
CA VAL A 185 -17.50 -19.05 13.07
C VAL A 185 -16.32 -19.61 12.25
N ARG A 186 -15.15 -18.95 12.27
CA ARG A 186 -13.92 -19.46 11.65
C ARG A 186 -13.52 -20.82 12.21
N GLU A 187 -13.41 -20.93 13.53
CA GLU A 187 -13.04 -22.19 14.20
C GLU A 187 -14.08 -23.30 13.98
N ALA A 188 -15.38 -22.98 13.91
CA ALA A 188 -16.41 -23.94 13.55
C ALA A 188 -16.22 -24.49 12.13
N TYR A 189 -15.83 -23.63 11.19
CA TYR A 189 -15.50 -24.04 9.82
C TYR A 189 -14.24 -24.92 9.80
N MET A 190 -13.15 -24.51 10.47
CA MET A 190 -11.92 -25.31 10.59
C MET A 190 -12.17 -26.70 11.20
N ARG A 191 -12.91 -26.78 12.31
CA ARG A 191 -13.29 -28.06 12.93
C ARG A 191 -14.14 -28.91 11.99
N LYS A 192 -15.05 -28.31 11.22
CA LYS A 192 -15.86 -29.03 10.23
C LYS A 192 -14.97 -29.63 9.13
N THR A 193 -14.04 -28.86 8.59
CA THR A 193 -13.08 -29.33 7.57
C THR A 193 -12.19 -30.44 8.12
N LEU A 194 -11.67 -30.31 9.34
CA LEU A 194 -10.89 -31.36 10.00
C LEU A 194 -11.69 -32.66 10.14
N ARG A 195 -12.95 -32.61 10.61
CA ARG A 195 -13.82 -33.79 10.69
C ARG A 195 -14.08 -34.40 9.31
N GLN A 196 -14.24 -33.58 8.28
CA GLN A 196 -14.43 -34.06 6.90
C GLN A 196 -13.18 -34.76 6.37
N ALA A 197 -11.98 -34.24 6.62
CA ALA A 197 -10.73 -34.89 6.24
C ALA A 197 -10.58 -36.25 6.92
N LEU A 198 -10.83 -36.33 8.23
CA LEU A 198 -10.79 -37.59 8.98
C LEU A 198 -11.84 -38.60 8.47
N ALA A 199 -13.06 -38.15 8.19
CA ALA A 199 -14.11 -38.99 7.60
C ALA A 199 -13.81 -39.42 6.16
N GLY A 200 -13.04 -38.62 5.42
CA GLY A 200 -12.57 -38.90 4.07
C GLY A 200 -11.50 -39.99 3.98
N GLY A 201 -11.05 -40.53 5.11
CA GLY A 201 -10.14 -41.67 5.18
C GLY A 201 -8.67 -41.32 5.39
N TYR A 202 -8.33 -40.04 5.54
CA TYR A 202 -6.98 -39.61 5.92
C TYR A 202 -6.67 -40.08 7.35
N LYS A 203 -5.53 -40.77 7.50
CA LYS A 203 -5.12 -41.42 8.75
C LYS A 203 -4.16 -40.55 9.56
N ASN A 204 -3.37 -39.69 8.90
CA ASN A 204 -2.34 -38.85 9.50
C ASN A 204 -2.47 -37.42 8.98
N VAL A 205 -3.39 -36.64 9.57
CA VAL A 205 -3.65 -35.26 9.15
C VAL A 205 -2.73 -34.31 9.92
N ALA A 206 -2.03 -33.42 9.22
CA ALA A 206 -1.27 -32.33 9.82
C ALA A 206 -2.01 -31.01 9.62
N VAL A 207 -2.28 -30.31 10.72
CA VAL A 207 -3.04 -29.07 10.76
C VAL A 207 -2.08 -27.92 11.05
N VAL A 208 -1.96 -26.96 10.14
CA VAL A 208 -1.12 -25.77 10.28
C VAL A 208 -2.04 -24.56 10.45
N CYS A 209 -2.01 -23.95 11.63
CA CYS A 209 -2.86 -22.80 11.95
C CYS A 209 -2.16 -21.82 12.88
N GLY A 210 -2.59 -20.56 12.87
CA GLY A 210 -2.22 -19.57 13.86
C GLY A 210 -2.41 -20.12 15.27
N ALA A 211 -1.43 -19.89 16.13
CA ALA A 211 -1.35 -20.48 17.46
C ALA A 211 -2.61 -20.24 18.33
N TRP A 212 -3.30 -19.12 18.14
CA TRP A 212 -4.55 -18.80 18.84
C TRP A 212 -5.70 -19.78 18.55
N HIS A 213 -5.78 -20.31 17.32
CA HIS A 213 -6.83 -21.24 16.90
C HIS A 213 -6.52 -22.69 17.28
N ALA A 214 -5.26 -23.02 17.55
CA ALA A 214 -4.80 -24.37 17.84
C ALA A 214 -5.57 -25.07 18.99
N PRO A 215 -5.88 -24.42 20.14
CA PRO A 215 -6.68 -25.03 21.22
C PRO A 215 -8.05 -25.52 20.77
N ALA A 216 -8.73 -24.76 19.90
CA ALA A 216 -10.08 -25.08 19.41
C ALA A 216 -10.10 -26.31 18.50
N LEU A 217 -8.98 -26.58 17.81
CA LEU A 217 -8.79 -27.75 16.96
C LEU A 217 -8.27 -28.94 17.78
N ASN A 218 -7.41 -28.70 18.77
CA ASN A 218 -6.82 -29.76 19.60
C ASN A 218 -7.88 -30.43 20.48
N ARG A 219 -8.80 -29.64 21.00
CA ARG A 219 -9.92 -30.09 21.84
C ARG A 219 -11.17 -30.43 21.01
N LEU A 220 -11.00 -31.02 19.83
CA LEU A 220 -12.09 -31.29 18.87
C LEU A 220 -13.30 -31.99 19.52
N ALA A 221 -13.07 -32.93 20.44
CA ALA A 221 -14.11 -33.68 21.14
C ALA A 221 -15.01 -32.84 22.06
N ARG A 222 -14.57 -31.64 22.48
CA ARG A 222 -15.40 -30.71 23.28
C ARG A 222 -16.47 -30.01 22.45
N PHE A 223 -16.34 -29.99 21.12
CA PHE A 223 -17.24 -29.28 20.22
C PHE A 223 -18.12 -30.26 19.46
N GLN A 224 -19.45 -30.15 19.63
CA GLN A 224 -20.39 -31.01 18.91
C GLN A 224 -20.56 -30.54 17.46
N PRO A 225 -20.60 -31.45 16.47
CA PRO A 225 -20.84 -31.08 15.08
C PRO A 225 -22.15 -30.29 14.85
N LYS A 226 -23.17 -30.52 15.67
CA LYS A 226 -24.46 -29.81 15.60
C LYS A 226 -24.29 -28.32 15.91
N ASP A 227 -23.46 -27.97 16.89
CA ASP A 227 -23.25 -26.59 17.32
C ASP A 227 -22.43 -25.82 16.29
N ASP A 228 -21.38 -26.44 15.74
CA ASP A 228 -20.61 -25.88 14.63
C ASP A 228 -21.51 -25.64 13.41
N ASN A 229 -22.36 -26.60 13.04
CA ASN A 229 -23.30 -26.45 11.94
C ASN A 229 -24.35 -25.35 12.21
N ALA A 230 -24.75 -25.13 13.46
CA ALA A 230 -25.67 -24.05 13.82
C ALA A 230 -25.01 -22.68 13.65
N LEU A 231 -23.73 -22.52 14.01
CA LEU A 231 -22.97 -21.29 13.79
C LEU A 231 -22.79 -20.96 12.31
N LEU A 232 -22.60 -21.99 11.48
CA LEU A 232 -22.39 -21.84 10.03
C LEU A 232 -23.70 -21.70 9.23
N LYS A 233 -24.84 -22.00 9.84
CA LYS A 233 -26.14 -21.99 9.16
C LYS A 233 -26.57 -20.56 8.84
N GLY A 234 -27.03 -20.35 7.60
CA GLY A 234 -27.56 -19.06 7.15
C GLY A 234 -26.49 -18.06 6.68
N LEU A 235 -25.20 -18.43 6.71
CA LEU A 235 -24.15 -17.61 6.12
C LEU A 235 -24.29 -17.58 4.60
N ARG A 236 -24.58 -16.38 4.08
CA ARG A 236 -24.65 -16.11 2.64
C ARG A 236 -23.24 -16.00 2.06
N LYS A 237 -23.12 -16.29 0.75
CA LYS A 237 -21.85 -16.21 0.02
C LYS A 237 -21.95 -15.13 -1.06
N LYS A 238 -20.87 -14.39 -1.24
CA LYS A 238 -20.64 -13.55 -2.42
C LYS A 238 -19.87 -14.32 -3.49
N LYS A 239 -20.08 -13.99 -4.76
CA LYS A 239 -19.22 -14.52 -5.83
C LYS A 239 -17.89 -13.78 -5.78
N ILE A 240 -16.79 -14.50 -5.62
CA ILE A 240 -15.43 -13.96 -5.62
C ILE A 240 -14.55 -14.76 -6.58
N ALA A 241 -13.40 -14.17 -6.94
CA ALA A 241 -12.31 -14.81 -7.65
C ALA A 241 -11.04 -14.84 -6.77
N ALA A 242 -10.13 -15.75 -7.10
CA ALA A 242 -8.83 -15.89 -6.44
C ALA A 242 -7.71 -15.84 -7.49
N THR A 243 -6.63 -15.13 -7.22
CA THR A 243 -5.42 -15.21 -8.05
C THR A 243 -4.15 -14.86 -7.29
N TRP A 244 -2.99 -15.27 -7.81
CA TRP A 244 -1.69 -14.85 -7.29
C TRP A 244 -1.33 -13.45 -7.78
N ILE A 245 -0.74 -12.67 -6.88
CA ILE A 245 -0.18 -11.36 -7.16
C ILE A 245 1.22 -11.22 -6.55
N PRO A 246 2.11 -10.42 -7.17
CA PRO A 246 3.34 -9.99 -6.54
C PRO A 246 3.07 -9.25 -5.25
N TRP A 247 3.92 -9.47 -4.26
CA TRP A 247 3.89 -8.77 -2.99
C TRP A 247 5.24 -8.14 -2.68
N SER A 248 5.35 -7.41 -1.58
CA SER A 248 6.63 -6.83 -1.16
C SER A 248 6.87 -7.00 0.33
N TYR A 249 8.14 -6.92 0.70
CA TYR A 249 8.55 -6.85 2.10
C TYR A 249 7.97 -5.62 2.80
N LYS A 250 7.94 -4.45 2.14
CA LYS A 250 7.26 -3.27 2.68
C LYS A 250 5.80 -3.58 3.04
N ARG A 251 5.04 -4.22 2.15
CA ARG A 251 3.65 -4.57 2.46
C ARG A 251 3.50 -5.66 3.52
N LEU A 252 4.41 -6.63 3.58
CA LEU A 252 4.43 -7.58 4.71
C LEU A 252 4.59 -6.86 6.05
N ALA A 253 5.37 -5.77 6.08
CA ALA A 253 5.58 -4.96 7.28
C ALA A 253 4.40 -4.02 7.59
N PHE A 254 3.78 -3.39 6.58
CA PHE A 254 2.76 -2.35 6.78
C PHE A 254 1.30 -2.82 6.70
N GLN A 255 1.00 -3.91 5.98
CA GLN A 255 -0.36 -4.34 5.67
C GLN A 255 -0.86 -5.53 6.51
N SER A 256 -0.09 -5.96 7.48
CA SER A 256 -0.57 -6.88 8.51
C SER A 256 -1.63 -6.17 9.36
N GLY A 257 -2.89 -6.19 8.89
CA GLY A 257 -4.07 -5.87 9.71
C GLY A 257 -4.24 -6.85 10.88
N TYR A 258 -3.43 -7.91 10.94
CA TYR A 258 -3.09 -8.62 12.15
C TYR A 258 -2.01 -7.85 12.90
N ARG A 259 -2.22 -7.54 14.19
CA ARG A 259 -1.14 -7.06 15.09
C ARG A 259 0.08 -8.01 15.14
N ALA A 260 -0.01 -9.21 14.56
CA ALA A 260 1.07 -10.17 14.30
C ALA A 260 1.87 -9.86 13.01
N GLY A 261 2.09 -8.58 12.70
CA GLY A 261 2.86 -8.17 11.54
C GLY A 261 4.32 -8.58 11.62
N VAL A 262 4.92 -8.90 10.47
CA VAL A 262 6.37 -9.05 10.41
C VAL A 262 6.99 -7.67 10.32
N VAL A 263 7.46 -7.17 11.47
CA VAL A 263 8.12 -5.86 11.57
C VAL A 263 9.46 -5.84 10.83
N SER A 264 10.03 -7.00 10.48
CA SER A 264 11.39 -7.11 9.94
C SER A 264 11.55 -8.21 8.88
N PRO A 265 10.89 -8.11 7.70
CA PRO A 265 10.84 -9.18 6.72
C PRO A 265 12.20 -9.53 6.11
N ALA A 266 13.05 -8.55 5.79
CA ALA A 266 14.40 -8.83 5.30
C ALA A 266 15.29 -9.51 6.35
N TRP A 267 15.14 -9.12 7.62
CA TRP A 267 15.81 -9.79 8.74
C TRP A 267 15.32 -11.23 8.90
N TYR A 268 14.02 -11.48 8.79
CA TYR A 268 13.46 -12.83 8.92
C TYR A 268 13.83 -13.74 7.75
N ALA A 269 13.92 -13.21 6.53
CA ALA A 269 14.48 -13.94 5.39
C ALA A 269 15.94 -14.36 5.63
N LEU A 270 16.76 -13.47 6.21
CA LEU A 270 18.13 -13.79 6.59
C LEU A 270 18.17 -14.85 7.70
N LEU A 271 17.34 -14.71 8.73
CA LEU A 271 17.25 -15.69 9.82
C LEU A 271 16.82 -17.06 9.30
N PHE A 272 15.87 -17.13 8.36
CA PHE A 272 15.40 -18.38 7.77
C PHE A 272 16.51 -19.08 7.00
N SER A 273 17.19 -18.34 6.11
CA SER A 273 18.19 -18.88 5.19
C SER A 273 19.57 -19.11 5.81
N ARG A 274 20.01 -18.26 6.75
CA ARG A 274 21.39 -18.22 7.27
C ARG A 274 21.47 -18.03 8.79
N ARG A 275 20.58 -18.67 9.55
CA ARG A 275 20.47 -18.51 11.02
C ARG A 275 21.81 -18.47 11.77
N GLY A 276 22.70 -19.45 11.51
CA GLY A 276 23.95 -19.60 12.26
C GLY A 276 24.95 -18.47 12.03
N GLU A 277 24.82 -17.73 10.94
CA GLU A 277 25.73 -16.64 10.56
C GLU A 277 24.98 -15.30 10.44
N ALA A 278 23.70 -15.24 10.84
CA ALA A 278 22.82 -14.10 10.56
C ALA A 278 23.38 -12.79 11.13
N VAL A 279 23.98 -12.83 12.32
CA VAL A 279 24.58 -11.67 12.98
C VAL A 279 25.73 -11.11 12.13
N GLN A 280 26.68 -11.96 11.75
CA GLN A 280 27.86 -11.55 10.98
C GLN A 280 27.47 -11.08 9.58
N TRP A 281 26.56 -11.79 8.91
CA TRP A 281 26.07 -11.43 7.58
C TRP A 281 25.35 -10.08 7.59
N TRP A 282 24.49 -9.84 8.57
CA TRP A 282 23.75 -8.58 8.64
C TRP A 282 24.69 -7.41 8.91
N MET A 283 25.65 -7.53 9.84
CA MET A 283 26.63 -6.48 10.13
C MET A 283 27.54 -6.19 8.92
N ALA A 284 27.92 -7.22 8.16
CA ALA A 284 28.65 -7.04 6.91
C ALA A 284 27.81 -6.29 5.85
N ARG A 285 26.50 -6.59 5.76
CA ARG A 285 25.57 -5.87 4.87
C ARG A 285 25.36 -4.42 5.29
N VAL A 286 25.24 -4.13 6.59
CA VAL A 286 25.18 -2.76 7.11
C VAL A 286 26.43 -1.98 6.69
N ALA A 287 27.62 -2.54 6.92
CA ALA A 287 28.86 -1.88 6.52
C ALA A 287 28.94 -1.66 5.00
N GLY A 288 28.46 -2.62 4.19
CA GLY A 288 28.38 -2.48 2.74
C GLY A 288 27.43 -1.39 2.28
N LEU A 289 26.23 -1.32 2.88
CA LEU A 289 25.23 -0.30 2.60
C LEU A 289 25.76 1.11 2.92
N LEU A 290 26.31 1.29 4.13
CA LEU A 290 26.85 2.57 4.57
C LEU A 290 28.01 3.03 3.69
N ARG A 291 28.93 2.15 3.30
CA ARG A 291 30.00 2.50 2.35
C ARG A 291 29.48 2.94 0.99
N LYS A 292 28.38 2.34 0.50
CA LYS A 292 27.77 2.71 -0.78
C LYS A 292 27.22 4.13 -0.74
N GLU A 293 26.69 4.56 0.40
CA GLU A 293 26.20 5.92 0.64
C GLU A 293 27.30 6.90 1.11
N GLY A 294 28.58 6.49 1.06
CA GLY A 294 29.73 7.35 1.35
C GLY A 294 30.15 7.43 2.82
N PHE A 295 29.56 6.63 3.71
CA PHE A 295 29.96 6.56 5.12
C PHE A 295 31.16 5.64 5.33
N ASN A 296 31.96 5.94 6.37
CA ASN A 296 33.04 5.07 6.82
C ASN A 296 32.48 3.89 7.63
N ALA A 297 32.49 2.70 7.03
CA ALA A 297 32.13 1.47 7.71
C ALA A 297 33.12 0.35 7.37
N SER A 298 34.08 0.10 8.26
CA SER A 298 35.15 -0.88 8.09
C SER A 298 34.73 -2.30 8.47
N ALA A 299 35.51 -3.31 8.03
CA ALA A 299 35.32 -4.68 8.49
C ALA A 299 35.53 -4.83 10.02
N ALA A 300 36.43 -4.03 10.60
CA ALA A 300 36.66 -4.01 12.05
C ALA A 300 35.41 -3.52 12.80
N GLN A 301 34.75 -2.46 12.31
CA GLN A 301 33.48 -2.00 12.85
C GLN A 301 32.39 -3.08 12.74
N ALA A 302 32.31 -3.81 11.62
CA ALA A 302 31.34 -4.90 11.49
C ALA A 302 31.57 -6.04 12.49
N MET A 303 32.84 -6.40 12.75
CA MET A 303 33.18 -7.38 13.78
C MET A 303 32.82 -6.90 15.18
N GLU A 304 33.12 -5.64 15.50
CA GLU A 304 32.81 -5.07 16.82
C GLU A 304 31.30 -4.92 17.03
N ALA A 305 30.56 -4.48 16.01
CA ALA A 305 29.10 -4.41 16.08
C ALA A 305 28.48 -5.80 16.27
N ALA A 306 28.97 -6.83 15.58
CA ALA A 306 28.52 -8.21 15.79
C ALA A 306 28.79 -8.68 17.22
N ARG A 307 29.97 -8.38 17.77
CA ARG A 307 30.34 -8.71 19.15
C ARG A 307 29.45 -7.96 20.15
N LEU A 308 29.18 -6.68 19.92
CA LEU A 308 28.32 -5.87 20.76
C LEU A 308 26.88 -6.41 20.76
N ALA A 309 26.33 -6.74 19.59
CA ALA A 309 24.99 -7.32 19.49
C ALA A 309 24.88 -8.65 20.28
N GLN A 310 25.90 -9.51 20.20
CA GLN A 310 25.95 -10.74 20.99
C GLN A 310 26.09 -10.48 22.49
N ALA A 311 26.88 -9.48 22.90
CA ALA A 311 27.01 -9.09 24.30
C ALA A 311 25.69 -8.53 24.85
N LEU A 312 24.98 -7.70 24.08
CA LEU A 312 23.66 -7.19 24.43
C LEU A 312 22.66 -8.34 24.61
N ALA A 313 22.65 -9.30 23.68
CA ALA A 313 21.82 -10.50 23.78
C ALA A 313 22.11 -11.29 25.06
N ALA A 314 23.40 -11.51 25.38
CA ALA A 314 23.81 -12.21 26.59
C ALA A 314 23.38 -11.48 27.88
N ILE A 315 23.53 -10.16 27.94
CA ILE A 315 23.08 -9.34 29.09
C ILE A 315 21.56 -9.45 29.26
N ARG A 316 20.82 -9.50 28.15
CA ARG A 316 19.35 -9.66 28.11
C ARG A 316 18.89 -11.11 28.23
N GLN A 317 19.80 -12.04 28.48
CA GLN A 317 19.54 -13.49 28.59
C GLN A 317 18.82 -14.06 27.36
N GLN A 318 19.08 -13.49 26.18
CA GLN A 318 18.55 -13.94 24.91
C GLN A 318 19.44 -15.04 24.32
N PRO A 319 18.85 -16.08 23.69
CA PRO A 319 19.61 -17.18 23.09
C PRO A 319 20.43 -16.73 21.87
N VAL A 320 19.95 -15.73 21.13
CA VAL A 320 20.64 -15.10 20.00
C VAL A 320 20.31 -13.60 19.96
N ALA A 321 21.13 -12.81 19.27
CA ALA A 321 20.83 -11.40 19.04
C ALA A 321 19.62 -11.26 18.09
N GLY A 322 18.56 -10.59 18.57
CA GLY A 322 17.41 -10.22 17.77
C GLY A 322 17.64 -8.89 17.06
N ILE A 323 16.65 -8.45 16.27
CA ILE A 323 16.80 -7.21 15.49
C ILE A 323 17.03 -5.97 16.37
N GLY A 324 16.53 -5.96 17.60
CA GLY A 324 16.77 -4.88 18.56
C GLY A 324 18.26 -4.73 18.89
N GLU A 325 18.91 -5.82 19.31
CA GLU A 325 20.35 -5.84 19.61
C GLU A 325 21.19 -5.49 18.38
N MET A 326 20.77 -5.95 17.20
CA MET A 326 21.45 -5.65 15.94
C MET A 326 21.39 -4.15 15.61
N LYS A 327 20.23 -3.51 15.78
CA LYS A 327 20.06 -2.08 15.54
C LYS A 327 20.82 -1.22 16.56
N GLU A 328 20.76 -1.57 17.84
CA GLU A 328 21.49 -0.85 18.89
C GLU A 328 23.00 -0.92 18.67
N ALA A 329 23.51 -2.10 18.32
CA ALA A 329 24.93 -2.26 17.99
C ALA A 329 25.32 -1.49 16.73
N ALA A 330 24.46 -1.45 15.70
CA ALA A 330 24.71 -0.66 14.50
C ALA A 330 24.71 0.84 14.79
N LEU A 331 23.75 1.33 15.58
CA LEU A 331 23.67 2.73 16.02
C LEU A 331 24.94 3.15 16.77
N ALA A 332 25.42 2.31 17.69
CA ALA A 332 26.59 2.60 18.50
C ALA A 332 27.90 2.56 17.70
N VAL A 333 28.09 1.58 16.82
CA VAL A 333 29.39 1.31 16.19
C VAL A 333 29.53 1.95 14.80
N PHE A 334 28.45 1.99 14.02
CA PHE A 334 28.48 2.54 12.66
C PHE A 334 27.95 3.97 12.60
N CYS A 335 26.88 4.26 13.33
CA CYS A 335 26.19 5.55 13.23
C CYS A 335 26.66 6.55 14.30
N GLU A 336 27.52 6.13 15.24
CA GLU A 336 28.04 6.96 16.34
C GLU A 336 26.94 7.67 17.15
N GLY A 337 25.78 7.01 17.30
CA GLY A 337 24.61 7.55 17.99
C GLY A 337 23.66 8.41 17.14
N ASN A 338 23.95 8.64 15.86
CA ASN A 338 23.05 9.33 14.94
C ASN A 338 21.97 8.37 14.40
N GLU A 339 20.70 8.73 14.56
CA GLU A 339 19.57 7.92 14.08
C GLU A 339 19.35 8.02 12.55
N GLU A 340 19.84 9.06 11.88
CA GLU A 340 19.60 9.27 10.45
C GLU A 340 20.17 8.13 9.57
N PRO A 341 21.45 7.68 9.73
CA PRO A 341 21.94 6.51 9.01
C PRO A 341 21.26 5.20 9.43
N LEU A 342 20.68 5.15 10.64
CA LEU A 342 19.93 3.98 11.11
C LEU A 342 18.60 3.84 10.36
N GLN A 343 17.93 4.94 10.00
CA GLN A 343 16.71 4.90 9.20
C GLN A 343 16.95 4.25 7.83
N LEU A 344 18.07 4.58 7.17
CA LEU A 344 18.47 3.91 5.94
C LEU A 344 18.68 2.40 6.14
N ILE A 345 19.32 1.99 7.24
CA ILE A 345 19.50 0.58 7.58
C ILE A 345 18.15 -0.11 7.81
N GLU A 346 17.22 0.54 8.50
CA GLU A 346 15.87 0.03 8.73
C GLU A 346 15.14 -0.21 7.40
N GLU A 347 15.10 0.79 6.53
CA GLU A 347 14.42 0.70 5.24
C GLU A 347 15.01 -0.39 4.34
N GLN A 348 16.34 -0.50 4.27
CA GLN A 348 17.02 -1.33 3.29
C GLN A 348 17.31 -2.76 3.78
N LEU A 349 17.54 -2.97 5.09
CA LEU A 349 18.04 -4.23 5.63
C LEU A 349 17.15 -4.85 6.71
N VAL A 350 16.26 -4.08 7.33
CA VAL A 350 15.27 -4.61 8.28
C VAL A 350 13.96 -4.89 7.56
N ILE A 351 13.44 -3.90 6.84
CA ILE A 351 12.27 -4.04 5.96
C ILE A 351 12.70 -4.65 4.64
N GLY A 352 13.56 -3.96 3.89
CA GLY A 352 14.02 -4.37 2.57
C GLY A 352 13.04 -3.99 1.45
N ASN A 353 13.57 -4.01 0.22
CA ASN A 353 12.87 -3.58 -0.99
C ASN A 353 12.47 -4.74 -1.91
N GLU A 354 12.54 -5.98 -1.42
CA GLU A 354 12.24 -7.16 -2.22
C GLU A 354 10.76 -7.17 -2.63
N VAL A 355 10.54 -7.45 -3.91
CA VAL A 355 9.22 -7.63 -4.55
C VAL A 355 9.22 -9.00 -5.20
N GLY A 356 8.21 -9.81 -4.89
CA GLY A 356 8.11 -11.14 -5.48
C GLY A 356 7.66 -11.12 -6.93
N GLU A 357 7.63 -12.30 -7.53
CA GLU A 357 7.31 -12.47 -8.95
C GLU A 357 6.13 -13.41 -9.13
N VAL A 358 5.24 -13.04 -10.06
CA VAL A 358 4.12 -13.87 -10.52
C VAL A 358 4.16 -13.92 -12.05
N PRO A 359 4.17 -15.12 -12.65
CA PRO A 359 4.22 -15.31 -14.10
C PRO A 359 2.99 -14.78 -14.83
N ALA A 360 3.15 -14.47 -16.10
CA ALA A 360 2.09 -13.90 -16.93
C ALA A 360 1.01 -14.90 -17.37
N ASP A 361 1.28 -16.21 -17.29
CA ASP A 361 0.35 -17.29 -17.59
C ASP A 361 -0.64 -17.57 -16.45
N ILE A 362 -0.39 -17.03 -15.25
CA ILE A 362 -1.35 -17.06 -14.14
C ILE A 362 -2.44 -16.00 -14.37
N PRO A 363 -3.72 -16.28 -14.05
CA PRO A 363 -4.82 -15.32 -14.21
C PRO A 363 -4.54 -13.95 -13.58
N GLN A 364 -4.41 -12.90 -14.39
CA GLN A 364 -4.22 -11.54 -13.86
C GLN A 364 -5.57 -10.85 -13.56
N ILE A 365 -5.53 -9.86 -12.67
CA ILE A 365 -6.67 -8.95 -12.44
C ILE A 365 -7.01 -8.14 -13.70
N PRO A 366 -8.28 -7.70 -13.87
CA PRO A 366 -8.72 -6.99 -15.08
C PRO A 366 -7.88 -5.75 -15.40
N LEU A 367 -7.59 -4.91 -14.40
CA LEU A 367 -6.82 -3.68 -14.61
C LEU A 367 -5.40 -3.94 -15.12
N GLN A 368 -4.73 -4.97 -14.60
CA GLN A 368 -3.40 -5.35 -15.06
C GLN A 368 -3.44 -5.81 -16.52
N LYS A 369 -4.44 -6.61 -16.90
CA LYS A 369 -4.64 -7.05 -18.29
C LYS A 369 -4.87 -5.86 -19.23
N ASP A 370 -5.68 -4.90 -18.81
CA ASP A 370 -5.93 -3.65 -19.56
C ASP A 370 -4.63 -2.85 -19.76
N LEU A 371 -3.87 -2.63 -18.68
CA LEU A 371 -2.59 -1.92 -18.75
C LEU A 371 -1.60 -2.62 -19.70
N GLU A 372 -1.40 -3.94 -19.56
CA GLU A 372 -0.48 -4.70 -20.41
C GLU A 372 -0.94 -4.73 -21.88
N SER A 373 -2.25 -4.70 -22.14
CA SER A 373 -2.82 -4.57 -23.48
C SER A 373 -2.48 -3.20 -24.09
N ARG A 374 -2.69 -2.11 -23.34
CA ARG A 374 -2.38 -0.74 -23.77
C ARG A 374 -0.89 -0.51 -23.98
N ILE A 375 -0.04 -1.06 -23.13
CA ILE A 375 1.43 -0.98 -23.30
C ILE A 375 1.87 -1.65 -24.59
N ARG A 376 1.28 -2.80 -24.94
CA ARG A 376 1.56 -3.49 -26.21
C ARG A 376 1.06 -2.70 -27.41
N SER A 377 -0.17 -2.19 -27.39
CA SER A 377 -0.72 -1.42 -28.51
C SER A 377 0.04 -0.11 -28.75
N LEU A 378 0.48 0.57 -27.68
CA LEU A 378 1.25 1.83 -27.73
C LEU A 378 2.76 1.63 -27.92
N ARG A 379 3.23 0.38 -28.08
CA ARG A 379 4.64 0.01 -28.28
C ARG A 379 5.58 0.51 -27.18
N LEU A 380 5.13 0.44 -25.93
CA LEU A 380 5.91 0.82 -24.74
C LEU A 380 6.56 -0.38 -24.02
N ALA A 381 6.48 -1.58 -24.59
CA ALA A 381 6.94 -2.82 -23.95
C ALA A 381 8.42 -2.80 -23.53
N LYS A 382 9.29 -2.06 -24.23
CA LYS A 382 10.72 -1.93 -23.88
C LYS A 382 10.93 -1.18 -22.56
N ALA A 383 10.12 -0.15 -22.29
CA ALA A 383 10.23 0.66 -21.07
C ALA A 383 9.42 0.05 -19.90
N PHE A 384 8.51 -0.89 -20.18
CA PHE A 384 7.70 -1.53 -19.16
C PHE A 384 8.51 -2.59 -18.42
N ARG A 385 8.46 -2.57 -17.07
CA ARG A 385 9.27 -3.45 -16.21
C ARG A 385 10.78 -3.35 -16.44
N SER A 386 11.25 -2.26 -17.06
CA SER A 386 12.67 -1.94 -17.20
C SER A 386 13.08 -0.93 -16.13
N ALA A 387 14.09 -1.29 -15.33
CA ALA A 387 14.72 -0.37 -14.39
C ALA A 387 15.67 0.64 -15.06
N VAL A 388 15.92 0.50 -16.37
CA VAL A 388 16.75 1.44 -17.13
C VAL A 388 15.89 2.64 -17.55
N PRO A 389 16.24 3.88 -17.13
CA PRO A 389 15.48 5.06 -17.53
C PRO A 389 15.53 5.28 -19.04
N GLU A 390 14.38 5.61 -19.64
CA GLU A 390 14.25 5.93 -21.08
C GLU A 390 13.60 7.31 -21.24
N THR A 391 14.15 8.15 -22.12
CA THR A 391 13.53 9.44 -22.48
C THR A 391 12.65 9.28 -23.72
N LYS A 392 11.45 9.85 -23.70
CA LYS A 392 10.49 9.79 -24.80
C LYS A 392 9.94 11.18 -25.13
N GLU A 393 10.14 11.61 -26.38
CA GLU A 393 9.58 12.86 -26.91
C GLU A 393 8.25 12.57 -27.63
N LEU A 394 7.19 13.29 -27.24
CA LEU A 394 5.83 13.08 -27.71
C LEU A 394 5.28 14.34 -28.38
N ASP A 395 5.12 14.30 -29.69
CA ASP A 395 4.29 15.27 -30.44
C ASP A 395 2.79 14.94 -30.32
N LEU A 396 2.06 15.71 -29.51
CA LEU A 396 0.65 15.51 -29.14
C LEU A 396 -0.33 15.63 -30.32
N ARG A 397 0.10 16.14 -31.47
CA ARG A 397 -0.74 16.19 -32.69
C ARG A 397 -0.90 14.81 -33.33
N LYS A 398 -0.05 13.84 -32.97
CA LYS A 398 -0.12 12.46 -33.43
C LYS A 398 -0.98 11.65 -32.45
N ALA A 399 -2.05 11.03 -32.93
CA ALA A 399 -2.98 10.26 -32.09
C ALA A 399 -2.28 9.25 -31.17
N ASN A 400 -1.33 8.45 -31.69
CA ASN A 400 -0.58 7.49 -30.87
C ASN A 400 0.26 8.15 -29.76
N HIS A 401 0.81 9.34 -29.99
CA HIS A 401 1.58 10.07 -28.97
C HIS A 401 0.65 10.68 -27.91
N LEU A 402 -0.52 11.17 -28.34
CA LEU A 402 -1.57 11.64 -27.44
C LEU A 402 -2.04 10.49 -26.53
N ASP A 403 -2.24 9.28 -27.07
CA ASP A 403 -2.63 8.11 -26.29
C ASP A 403 -1.55 7.68 -25.28
N ILE A 404 -0.26 7.82 -25.64
CA ILE A 404 0.85 7.61 -24.70
C ILE A 404 0.82 8.66 -23.59
N SER A 405 0.64 9.94 -23.92
CA SER A 405 0.51 11.03 -22.94
C SER A 405 -0.65 10.77 -21.98
N HIS A 406 -1.83 10.43 -22.50
CA HIS A 406 -3.00 10.07 -21.70
C HIS A 406 -2.72 8.87 -20.78
N LEU A 407 -2.11 7.79 -21.27
CA LEU A 407 -1.75 6.65 -20.43
C LEU A 407 -0.83 7.05 -19.27
N LEU A 408 0.24 7.80 -19.55
CA LEU A 408 1.20 8.21 -18.52
C LEU A 408 0.58 9.15 -17.48
N HIS A 409 -0.26 10.09 -17.91
CA HIS A 409 -1.00 10.95 -16.98
C HIS A 409 -2.05 10.18 -16.17
N GLN A 410 -2.76 9.22 -16.77
CA GLN A 410 -3.70 8.36 -16.05
C GLN A 410 -2.98 7.52 -14.98
N LEU A 411 -1.79 7.01 -15.27
CA LEU A 411 -0.96 6.31 -14.30
C LEU A 411 -0.47 7.24 -13.18
N ASN A 412 -0.06 8.47 -13.50
CA ASN A 412 0.31 9.47 -12.49
C ASN A 412 -0.88 9.84 -11.58
N VAL A 413 -2.09 9.96 -12.13
CA VAL A 413 -3.33 10.16 -11.38
C VAL A 413 -3.55 9.01 -10.39
N LEU A 414 -3.29 7.77 -10.81
CA LEU A 414 -3.36 6.57 -9.97
C LEU A 414 -2.15 6.41 -9.04
N GLU A 415 -1.32 7.44 -8.90
CA GLU A 415 -0.08 7.45 -8.11
C GLU A 415 0.95 6.40 -8.55
N ILE A 416 0.97 6.04 -9.83
CA ILE A 416 1.94 5.14 -10.47
C ILE A 416 2.89 5.96 -11.34
N PRO A 417 3.96 6.55 -10.77
CA PRO A 417 4.83 7.50 -11.47
C PRO A 417 5.83 6.80 -12.41
N TRP A 418 5.33 5.99 -13.35
CA TRP A 418 6.14 5.37 -14.39
C TRP A 418 6.77 6.41 -15.32
N GLY A 419 6.08 7.54 -15.55
CA GLY A 419 6.60 8.65 -16.33
C GLY A 419 6.60 9.96 -15.56
N LYS A 420 7.71 10.71 -15.64
CA LYS A 420 7.80 12.11 -15.19
C LYS A 420 8.03 13.02 -16.37
N VAL A 421 7.27 14.11 -16.46
CA VAL A 421 7.49 15.16 -17.46
C VAL A 421 8.79 15.90 -17.12
N LEU A 422 9.69 16.02 -18.09
CA LEU A 422 10.89 16.84 -18.00
C LEU A 422 10.54 18.27 -18.40
N GLU A 423 10.98 19.26 -17.62
CA GLU A 423 10.78 20.68 -17.96
C GLU A 423 11.39 21.00 -19.32
N ALA A 424 10.60 21.64 -20.18
CA ALA A 424 11.11 22.13 -21.45
C ALA A 424 12.09 23.29 -21.18
N PRO A 425 13.20 23.41 -21.92
CA PRO A 425 14.07 24.58 -21.82
C PRO A 425 13.26 25.86 -22.09
N GLU A 426 13.52 26.92 -21.31
CA GLU A 426 12.78 28.21 -21.27
C GLU A 426 12.48 28.86 -22.64
N ASN A 427 13.15 28.42 -23.71
CA ASN A 427 13.03 28.93 -25.07
C ASN A 427 12.21 28.04 -26.05
N ARG A 428 11.54 26.98 -25.59
CA ARG A 428 10.58 26.21 -26.40
C ARG A 428 9.18 26.27 -25.79
N LEU A 429 8.49 27.39 -26.01
CA LEU A 429 7.03 27.51 -25.87
C LEU A 429 6.30 26.78 -27.03
N GLY A 430 6.66 25.52 -27.29
CA GLY A 430 5.96 24.66 -28.23
C GLY A 430 4.94 23.79 -27.51
N SER A 431 3.70 24.26 -27.39
CA SER A 431 2.55 23.66 -26.66
C SER A 431 2.11 22.25 -27.09
N PHE A 432 2.84 21.59 -27.99
CA PHE A 432 2.47 20.31 -28.60
C PHE A 432 3.50 19.21 -28.35
N HIS A 433 4.58 19.48 -27.62
CA HIS A 433 5.62 18.50 -27.34
C HIS A 433 5.75 18.25 -25.84
N GLU A 434 5.75 16.99 -25.44
CA GLU A 434 6.08 16.57 -24.09
C GLU A 434 7.32 15.70 -24.10
N ASN A 435 8.24 15.97 -23.17
CA ASN A 435 9.41 15.14 -22.95
C ASN A 435 9.21 14.37 -21.65
N TRP A 436 9.25 13.05 -21.72
CA TRP A 436 9.02 12.17 -20.58
C TRP A 436 10.28 11.40 -20.25
N ARG A 437 10.58 11.25 -18.96
CA ARG A 437 11.50 10.24 -18.44
C ARG A 437 10.67 9.08 -17.89
N LEU A 438 10.83 7.91 -18.47
CA LEU A 438 10.17 6.66 -18.08
C LEU A 438 11.13 5.80 -17.28
N GLU A 439 10.70 5.37 -16.10
CA GLU A 439 11.49 4.51 -15.21
C GLU A 439 10.51 3.62 -14.43
N TRP A 440 10.55 2.31 -14.66
CA TRP A 440 9.65 1.39 -13.97
C TRP A 440 10.31 0.88 -12.68
N LEU A 441 9.62 1.06 -11.56
CA LEU A 441 10.05 0.54 -10.27
C LEU A 441 9.22 -0.72 -9.90
N PRO A 442 9.83 -1.75 -9.28
CA PRO A 442 9.14 -3.00 -8.95
C PRO A 442 7.82 -2.80 -8.17
N GLU A 443 7.76 -1.83 -7.26
CA GLU A 443 6.57 -1.51 -6.45
C GLU A 443 5.36 -1.06 -7.27
N TYR A 444 5.56 -0.58 -8.50
CA TYR A 444 4.46 -0.14 -9.36
C TYR A 444 3.54 -1.28 -9.73
N VAL A 445 4.03 -2.53 -9.79
CA VAL A 445 3.18 -3.71 -10.00
C VAL A 445 2.12 -3.80 -8.92
N ILE A 446 2.47 -3.47 -7.69
CA ILE A 446 1.57 -3.56 -6.55
C ILE A 446 0.62 -2.35 -6.49
N LYS A 447 1.06 -1.17 -6.93
CA LYS A 447 0.17 -0.02 -7.13
C LYS A 447 -0.85 -0.25 -8.24
N VAL A 448 -0.50 -0.97 -9.30
CA VAL A 448 -1.48 -1.39 -10.32
C VAL A 448 -2.55 -2.28 -9.70
N ILE A 449 -2.20 -3.16 -8.77
CA ILE A 449 -3.18 -4.01 -8.09
C ILE A 449 -4.11 -3.18 -7.20
N GLU A 450 -3.57 -2.23 -6.44
CA GLU A 450 -4.38 -1.28 -5.65
C GLU A 450 -5.28 -0.43 -6.52
N ALA A 451 -4.77 0.10 -7.64
CA ALA A 451 -5.54 0.89 -8.57
C ALA A 451 -6.77 0.13 -9.10
N GLY A 452 -6.74 -1.21 -9.08
CA GLY A 452 -7.86 -2.07 -9.43
C GLY A 452 -9.12 -1.77 -8.62
N MET A 453 -8.98 -1.35 -7.35
CA MET A 453 -10.13 -1.00 -6.50
C MET A 453 -10.98 0.15 -7.08
N TRP A 454 -10.40 0.98 -7.95
CA TRP A 454 -11.08 2.09 -8.60
C TRP A 454 -11.68 1.71 -9.95
N GLY A 455 -11.31 0.58 -10.54
CA GLY A 455 -11.92 0.11 -11.79
C GLY A 455 -11.11 -0.95 -12.55
N ASN A 456 -11.75 -1.56 -13.55
CA ASN A 456 -11.20 -2.66 -14.33
C ASN A 456 -10.30 -2.21 -15.51
N THR A 457 -10.26 -0.92 -15.83
CA THR A 457 -9.39 -0.33 -16.87
C THR A 457 -8.67 0.89 -16.31
N VAL A 458 -7.50 1.23 -16.87
CA VAL A 458 -6.70 2.38 -16.41
C VAL A 458 -7.50 3.67 -16.51
N HIS A 459 -8.29 3.82 -17.57
CA HIS A 459 -9.16 4.97 -17.77
C HIS A 459 -10.28 5.03 -16.71
N SER A 460 -11.02 3.93 -16.50
CA SER A 460 -12.10 3.91 -15.49
C SER A 460 -11.56 4.12 -14.07
N ALA A 461 -10.43 3.48 -13.74
CA ALA A 461 -9.80 3.60 -12.43
C ALA A 461 -9.39 5.05 -12.15
N ALA A 462 -8.69 5.69 -13.10
CA ALA A 462 -8.29 7.09 -12.96
C ALA A 462 -9.51 8.03 -12.89
N THR A 463 -10.60 7.71 -13.61
CA THR A 463 -11.86 8.47 -13.56
C THR A 463 -12.47 8.46 -12.17
N PHE A 464 -12.69 7.28 -11.59
CA PHE A 464 -13.27 7.15 -10.27
C PHE A 464 -12.35 7.72 -9.18
N TYR A 465 -11.04 7.56 -9.32
CA TYR A 465 -10.06 8.12 -8.39
C TYR A 465 -10.14 9.65 -8.33
N ILE A 466 -10.18 10.33 -9.48
CA ILE A 466 -10.36 11.79 -9.55
C ILE A 466 -11.71 12.20 -8.96
N GLN A 467 -12.80 11.51 -9.32
CA GLN A 467 -14.13 11.82 -8.79
C GLN A 467 -14.18 11.68 -7.25
N LYS A 468 -13.52 10.67 -6.70
CA LYS A 468 -13.42 10.46 -5.24
C LYS A 468 -12.62 11.57 -4.57
N ARG A 469 -11.45 11.94 -5.10
CA ARG A 469 -10.64 13.07 -4.60
C ARG A 469 -11.41 14.38 -4.66
N ALA A 470 -12.11 14.61 -5.76
CA ALA A 470 -12.97 15.78 -5.92
C ALA A 470 -14.02 15.83 -4.82
N ALA A 471 -14.74 14.73 -4.56
CA ALA A 471 -15.80 14.68 -3.55
C ALA A 471 -15.33 15.01 -2.13
N GLY A 472 -14.03 14.87 -1.84
CA GLY A 472 -13.43 15.17 -0.53
C GLY A 472 -12.94 16.60 -0.35
N THR A 473 -13.07 17.48 -1.35
CA THR A 473 -12.60 18.87 -1.27
C THR A 473 -13.63 19.85 -1.85
N GLU A 474 -13.74 21.01 -1.22
CA GLU A 474 -14.50 22.17 -1.72
C GLU A 474 -13.58 23.33 -2.10
N GLU A 475 -12.26 23.14 -1.97
CA GLU A 475 -11.26 24.18 -2.21
C GLU A 475 -11.03 24.39 -3.71
N LEU A 476 -11.10 25.65 -4.16
CA LEU A 476 -11.01 26.04 -5.56
C LEU A 476 -9.67 25.60 -6.20
N SER A 477 -8.55 25.84 -5.54
CA SER A 477 -7.20 25.45 -6.00
C SER A 477 -7.09 23.93 -6.20
N SER A 478 -7.57 23.15 -5.24
CA SER A 478 -7.61 21.69 -5.29
C SER A 478 -8.47 21.18 -6.45
N LEU A 479 -9.68 21.74 -6.65
CA LEU A 479 -10.57 21.36 -7.76
C LEU A 479 -9.95 21.68 -9.13
N ILE A 480 -9.27 22.82 -9.26
CA ILE A 480 -8.56 23.21 -10.48
C ILE A 480 -7.37 22.29 -10.76
N GLY A 481 -6.62 21.90 -9.72
CA GLY A 481 -5.56 20.89 -9.83
C GLY A 481 -6.10 19.57 -10.39
N LEU A 482 -7.21 19.09 -9.84
CA LEU A 482 -7.89 17.87 -10.32
C LEU A 482 -8.41 18.01 -11.75
N ALA A 483 -8.95 19.17 -12.14
CA ALA A 483 -9.41 19.41 -13.51
C ALA A 483 -8.23 19.41 -14.49
N ARG A 484 -7.08 19.98 -14.11
CA ARG A 484 -5.85 19.92 -14.90
C ARG A 484 -5.36 18.49 -15.05
N GLU A 485 -5.33 17.71 -13.96
CA GLU A 485 -4.97 16.28 -13.99
C GLU A 485 -5.91 15.49 -14.93
N ALA A 486 -7.24 15.69 -14.81
CA ALA A 486 -8.23 15.04 -15.64
C ALA A 486 -8.07 15.39 -17.13
N LEU A 487 -7.80 16.65 -17.45
CA LEU A 487 -7.55 17.10 -18.82
C LEU A 487 -6.30 16.43 -19.41
N LEU A 488 -5.18 16.48 -18.67
CA LEU A 488 -3.92 15.88 -19.11
C LEU A 488 -4.03 14.36 -19.26
N ALA A 489 -4.87 13.72 -18.45
CA ALA A 489 -5.16 12.30 -18.52
C ALA A 489 -6.21 11.91 -19.59
N GLY A 490 -6.82 12.87 -20.28
CA GLY A 490 -7.89 12.62 -21.26
C GLY A 490 -9.16 12.02 -20.63
N ILE A 491 -9.47 12.40 -19.38
CA ILE A 491 -10.59 11.87 -18.61
C ILE A 491 -11.75 12.85 -18.63
N THR A 492 -12.47 12.90 -19.76
CA THR A 492 -13.59 13.82 -19.97
C THR A 492 -14.75 13.61 -19.00
N ASN A 493 -15.04 12.34 -18.64
CA ASN A 493 -16.11 11.96 -17.71
C ASN A 493 -15.91 12.49 -16.27
N ALA A 494 -14.66 12.77 -15.86
CA ALA A 494 -14.37 13.41 -14.58
C ALA A 494 -14.18 14.93 -14.73
N PHE A 495 -13.64 15.37 -15.86
CA PHE A 495 -13.39 16.78 -16.15
C PHE A 495 -14.68 17.63 -16.17
N ASN A 496 -15.72 17.21 -16.88
CA ASN A 496 -16.94 18.03 -17.01
C ASN A 496 -17.65 18.26 -15.66
N PRO A 497 -17.85 17.25 -14.80
CA PRO A 497 -18.37 17.47 -13.45
C PRO A 497 -17.49 18.36 -12.57
N LEU A 498 -16.17 18.31 -12.75
CA LEU A 498 -15.24 19.17 -12.03
C LEU A 498 -15.42 20.64 -12.41
N VAL A 499 -15.61 20.95 -13.70
CA VAL A 499 -15.82 22.33 -14.16
C VAL A 499 -17.04 22.96 -13.47
N GLY A 500 -18.17 22.24 -13.40
CA GLY A 500 -19.36 22.75 -12.68
C GLY A 500 -19.08 23.03 -11.19
N ARG A 501 -18.29 22.17 -10.53
CA ARG A 501 -17.91 22.40 -9.13
C ARG A 501 -16.93 23.55 -8.94
N ILE A 502 -16.03 23.77 -9.90
CA ILE A 502 -15.15 24.94 -9.92
C ILE A 502 -15.99 26.21 -10.10
N GLU A 503 -17.01 26.20 -10.95
CA GLU A 503 -17.95 27.32 -11.12
C GLU A 503 -18.68 27.64 -9.81
N ASP A 504 -19.20 26.63 -9.10
CA ASP A 504 -19.85 26.78 -7.80
C ASP A 504 -18.88 27.37 -6.75
N ALA A 505 -17.68 26.79 -6.62
CA ALA A 505 -16.67 27.24 -5.67
C ALA A 505 -16.17 28.66 -5.97
N ALA A 506 -15.94 28.99 -7.24
CA ALA A 506 -15.54 30.33 -7.67
C ALA A 506 -16.66 31.36 -7.43
N SER A 507 -17.92 30.97 -7.54
CA SER A 507 -19.07 31.84 -7.25
C SER A 507 -19.20 32.18 -5.77
N LEU A 508 -18.83 31.25 -4.88
CA LEU A 508 -18.87 31.45 -3.43
C LEU A 508 -17.64 32.20 -2.89
N THR A 509 -16.48 32.07 -3.52
CA THR A 509 -15.26 32.72 -3.02
C THR A 509 -15.31 34.24 -3.22
N ARG A 510 -15.01 34.99 -2.16
CA ARG A 510 -14.87 36.46 -2.22
C ARG A 510 -13.41 36.91 -2.24
N ASP A 511 -12.50 35.97 -2.01
CA ASP A 511 -11.07 36.25 -1.95
C ASP A 511 -10.47 36.24 -3.35
N ILE A 512 -9.90 37.39 -3.73
CA ILE A 512 -9.29 37.61 -5.05
C ILE A 512 -8.03 36.77 -5.22
N TYR A 513 -7.35 36.42 -4.14
CA TYR A 513 -6.15 35.60 -4.17
C TYR A 513 -6.42 34.27 -4.88
N TYR A 514 -7.46 33.53 -4.45
CA TYR A 514 -7.80 32.24 -5.05
C TYR A 514 -8.28 32.36 -6.49
N LEU A 515 -8.96 33.45 -6.85
CA LEU A 515 -9.37 33.70 -8.23
C LEU A 515 -8.15 33.97 -9.13
N MET A 516 -7.16 34.71 -8.64
CA MET A 516 -5.92 34.97 -9.36
C MET A 516 -5.03 33.74 -9.45
N ASP A 517 -4.98 32.90 -8.43
CA ASP A 517 -4.23 31.64 -8.49
C ASP A 517 -4.89 30.65 -9.48
N ALA A 518 -6.22 30.72 -9.61
CA ALA A 518 -7.01 29.91 -10.54
C ALA A 518 -6.85 30.27 -12.02
N LEU A 519 -6.86 31.57 -12.35
CA LEU A 519 -6.98 32.04 -13.74
C LEU A 519 -5.88 31.51 -14.69
N PRO A 520 -4.59 31.49 -14.32
CA PRO A 520 -3.54 30.95 -15.18
C PRO A 520 -3.76 29.48 -15.55
N VAL A 521 -4.21 28.68 -14.58
CA VAL A 521 -4.46 27.25 -14.82
C VAL A 521 -5.69 27.04 -15.71
N LEU A 522 -6.75 27.83 -15.50
CA LEU A 522 -7.94 27.79 -16.37
C LEU A 522 -7.59 28.23 -17.80
N ALA A 523 -6.75 29.26 -17.95
CA ALA A 523 -6.27 29.73 -19.25
C ALA A 523 -5.47 28.65 -19.99
N ASP A 524 -4.60 27.95 -19.26
CA ASP A 524 -3.89 26.78 -19.78
C ASP A 524 -4.89 25.70 -20.21
N ILE A 525 -5.84 25.32 -19.37
CA ILE A 525 -6.87 24.32 -19.70
C ILE A 525 -7.64 24.71 -20.98
N ALA A 526 -8.10 25.97 -21.09
CA ALA A 526 -8.84 26.47 -22.25
C ALA A 526 -8.00 26.47 -23.53
N ARG A 527 -6.67 26.64 -23.41
CA ARG A 527 -5.74 26.58 -24.54
C ARG A 527 -5.41 25.15 -24.97
N TYR A 528 -5.20 24.23 -24.02
CA TYR A 528 -4.80 22.85 -24.28
C TYR A 528 -5.98 21.91 -24.60
N GLY A 529 -7.21 22.27 -24.22
CA GLY A 529 -8.39 21.45 -24.45
C GLY A 529 -8.65 21.10 -25.92
N ASP A 530 -8.40 22.04 -26.83
CA ASP A 530 -8.59 21.85 -28.27
C ASP A 530 -7.63 20.77 -28.83
N THR A 531 -6.39 20.73 -28.33
CA THR A 531 -5.40 19.71 -28.72
C THR A 531 -5.69 18.31 -28.17
N ARG A 532 -6.55 18.21 -27.14
CA ARG A 532 -6.88 16.97 -26.44
C ARG A 532 -8.32 16.49 -26.68
N GLN A 533 -9.04 17.13 -27.62
CA GLN A 533 -10.42 16.80 -28.01
C GLN A 533 -11.42 16.90 -26.84
N THR A 534 -11.19 17.81 -25.90
CA THR A 534 -12.09 18.06 -24.76
C THR A 534 -12.91 19.33 -25.02
N ASP A 535 -14.23 19.28 -24.79
CA ASP A 535 -15.10 20.46 -24.86
C ASP A 535 -14.78 21.40 -23.68
N VAL A 536 -14.12 22.52 -23.98
CA VAL A 536 -13.64 23.51 -22.99
C VAL A 536 -14.49 24.77 -22.94
N GLU A 537 -15.66 24.81 -23.59
CA GLU A 537 -16.50 26.01 -23.60
C GLU A 537 -16.97 26.41 -22.20
N SER A 538 -17.26 25.45 -21.32
CA SER A 538 -17.57 25.74 -19.91
C SER A 538 -16.40 26.40 -19.17
N VAL A 539 -15.16 26.01 -19.45
CA VAL A 539 -13.97 26.65 -18.85
C VAL A 539 -13.83 28.09 -19.35
N ARG A 540 -14.05 28.31 -20.65
CA ARG A 540 -14.05 29.65 -21.26
C ARG A 540 -15.16 30.53 -20.70
N ALA A 541 -16.34 29.97 -20.48
CA ALA A 541 -17.43 30.65 -19.78
C ALA A 541 -17.01 31.05 -18.36
N LEU A 542 -16.44 30.14 -17.57
CA LEU A 542 -15.94 30.44 -16.23
C LEU A 542 -14.87 31.54 -16.23
N ILE A 543 -13.90 31.48 -17.14
CA ILE A 543 -12.87 32.51 -17.31
C ILE A 543 -13.50 33.90 -17.53
N ARG A 544 -14.53 33.99 -18.38
CA ARG A 544 -15.29 35.23 -18.63
C ARG A 544 -16.02 35.75 -17.38
N HIS A 545 -16.35 34.89 -16.41
CA HIS A 545 -16.95 35.30 -15.14
C HIS A 545 -15.92 35.70 -14.08
N ILE A 546 -14.77 35.01 -14.01
CA ILE A 546 -13.73 35.25 -13.00
C ILE A 546 -12.90 36.49 -13.31
N ALA A 547 -12.46 36.66 -14.57
CA ALA A 547 -11.52 37.73 -14.92
C ALA A 547 -12.04 39.15 -14.60
N PRO A 548 -13.32 39.50 -14.84
CA PRO A 548 -13.85 40.81 -14.43
C PRO A 548 -13.84 41.00 -12.91
N ARG A 549 -14.12 39.94 -12.13
CA ARG A 549 -14.12 39.99 -10.66
C ARG A 549 -12.71 40.23 -10.12
N ILE A 550 -11.69 39.59 -10.71
CA ILE A 550 -10.29 39.87 -10.42
C ILE A 550 -10.00 41.35 -10.71
N CYS A 551 -10.37 41.85 -11.89
CA CYS A 551 -10.11 43.24 -12.28
C CYS A 551 -10.74 44.25 -11.29
N ILE A 552 -11.94 43.95 -10.78
CA ILE A 552 -12.65 44.79 -9.81
C ILE A 552 -12.02 44.74 -8.42
N GLY A 553 -11.68 43.54 -7.92
CA GLY A 553 -11.25 43.35 -6.54
C GLY A 553 -9.75 43.55 -6.30
N LEU A 554 -8.91 43.27 -7.31
CA LEU A 554 -7.46 43.33 -7.19
C LEU A 554 -6.94 44.68 -6.66
N PRO A 555 -7.42 45.86 -7.13
CA PRO A 555 -6.92 47.13 -6.62
C PRO A 555 -7.07 47.30 -5.12
N ALA A 556 -8.13 46.76 -4.51
CA ALA A 556 -8.34 46.81 -3.07
C ALA A 556 -7.50 45.77 -2.32
N ALA A 557 -7.28 44.60 -2.93
CA ALA A 557 -6.54 43.48 -2.31
C ALA A 557 -5.04 43.76 -2.11
N VAL A 558 -4.46 44.68 -2.88
CA VAL A 558 -3.02 45.00 -2.84
C VAL A 558 -2.69 46.33 -2.13
N LEU A 559 -3.66 46.93 -1.42
CA LEU A 559 -3.45 48.13 -0.62
C LEU A 559 -2.93 47.77 0.77
N HIS A 560 -1.99 48.57 1.28
CA HIS A 560 -1.47 48.51 2.64
C HIS A 560 -0.95 47.13 3.08
N ILE A 561 -0.41 46.36 2.13
CA ILE A 561 0.20 45.06 2.38
C ILE A 561 1.70 45.20 2.72
N GLU A 562 2.21 44.26 3.52
CA GLU A 562 3.61 44.17 3.90
C GLU A 562 4.49 43.57 2.78
N GLU A 563 5.82 43.65 2.94
CA GLU A 563 6.82 43.25 1.94
C GLU A 563 6.72 41.77 1.52
N GLU A 564 6.55 40.85 2.49
CA GLU A 564 6.46 39.40 2.22
C GLU A 564 5.22 39.05 1.35
N PRO A 565 3.98 39.42 1.74
CA PRO A 565 2.81 39.24 0.88
C PRO A 565 2.92 39.93 -0.49
N ALA A 566 3.59 41.08 -0.58
CA ALA A 566 3.74 41.81 -1.84
C ALA A 566 4.51 41.02 -2.91
N ARG A 567 5.44 40.14 -2.52
CA ARG A 567 6.16 39.24 -3.44
C ARG A 567 5.25 38.17 -4.04
N GLU A 568 4.34 37.64 -3.26
CA GLU A 568 3.38 36.64 -3.73
C GLU A 568 2.35 37.26 -4.68
N TRP A 569 1.81 38.43 -4.33
CA TRP A 569 0.93 39.18 -5.24
C TRP A 569 1.66 39.59 -6.52
N HIS A 570 2.94 39.95 -6.45
CA HIS A 570 3.75 40.20 -7.63
C HIS A 570 3.80 38.96 -8.56
N ARG A 571 4.05 37.75 -8.01
CA ARG A 571 4.00 36.49 -8.77
C ARG A 571 2.64 36.29 -9.44
N LEU A 572 1.56 36.46 -8.70
CA LEU A 572 0.20 36.28 -9.19
C LEU A 572 -0.13 37.27 -10.32
N ILE A 573 0.20 38.56 -10.17
CA ILE A 573 -0.04 39.58 -11.20
C ILE A 573 0.71 39.23 -12.50
N VAL A 574 1.97 38.80 -12.41
CA VAL A 574 2.75 38.37 -13.59
C VAL A 574 2.08 37.20 -14.30
N GLN A 575 1.65 36.17 -13.55
CA GLN A 575 1.02 34.99 -14.14
C GLN A 575 -0.33 35.31 -14.77
N ASN A 576 -1.15 36.13 -14.11
CA ASN A 576 -2.46 36.57 -14.61
C ASN A 576 -2.31 37.46 -15.85
N ASN A 577 -1.32 38.36 -15.87
CA ASN A 577 -1.04 39.19 -17.04
C ASN A 577 -0.70 38.33 -18.26
N ARG A 578 0.10 37.27 -18.08
CA ARG A 578 0.40 36.30 -19.14
C ARG A 578 -0.86 35.55 -19.56
N ALA A 579 -1.66 35.06 -18.61
CA ALA A 579 -2.89 34.32 -18.88
C ALA A 579 -3.91 35.14 -19.69
N ILE A 580 -4.15 36.40 -19.29
CA ILE A 580 -5.07 37.32 -19.98
C ILE A 580 -4.56 37.66 -21.38
N SER A 581 -3.25 37.88 -21.52
CA SER A 581 -2.62 38.11 -22.84
C SER A 581 -2.77 36.91 -23.78
N LEU A 582 -2.68 35.69 -23.24
CA LEU A 582 -2.88 34.44 -24.00
C LEU A 582 -4.33 34.23 -24.43
N LEU A 583 -5.30 34.66 -23.62
CA LEU A 583 -6.74 34.48 -23.86
C LEU A 583 -7.33 35.53 -24.82
N GLY A 584 -6.66 36.67 -25.00
CA GLY A 584 -6.79 37.62 -26.13
C GLY A 584 -8.22 38.00 -26.56
N GLN A 585 -8.89 37.15 -27.34
CA GLN A 585 -10.23 37.41 -27.91
C GLN A 585 -11.39 37.13 -26.95
N GLU A 586 -11.17 36.37 -25.86
CA GLU A 586 -12.24 35.97 -24.94
C GLU A 586 -12.44 36.91 -23.74
N LEU A 587 -11.44 37.73 -23.44
CA LEU A 587 -11.44 38.69 -22.33
C LEU A 587 -11.12 40.09 -22.86
N SER A 588 -11.73 41.13 -22.31
CA SER A 588 -11.38 42.51 -22.63
C SER A 588 -10.01 42.86 -22.02
N PRO A 589 -8.93 42.98 -22.82
CA PRO A 589 -7.61 43.31 -22.28
C PRO A 589 -7.60 44.71 -21.66
N GLN A 590 -8.51 45.57 -22.11
CA GLN A 590 -8.65 46.94 -21.66
C GLN A 590 -9.04 47.02 -20.17
N GLN A 591 -9.92 46.14 -19.68
CA GLN A 591 -10.29 46.11 -18.26
C GLN A 591 -9.09 45.77 -17.37
N TRP A 592 -8.27 44.82 -17.80
CA TRP A 592 -7.05 44.45 -17.07
C TRP A 592 -6.04 45.60 -17.03
N ILE A 593 -5.80 46.26 -18.17
CA ILE A 593 -4.91 47.42 -18.27
C ILE A 593 -5.40 48.57 -17.36
N GLU A 594 -6.69 48.87 -17.36
CA GLU A 594 -7.28 49.88 -16.47
C GLU A 594 -7.10 49.53 -14.99
N THR A 595 -7.20 48.25 -14.63
CA THR A 595 -6.92 47.76 -13.28
C THR A 595 -5.46 47.97 -12.89
N LEU A 596 -4.51 47.65 -13.78
CA LEU A 596 -3.07 47.88 -13.54
C LEU A 596 -2.75 49.37 -13.38
N ASP A 597 -3.32 50.26 -14.21
CA ASP A 597 -3.14 51.71 -14.10
C ASP A 597 -3.69 52.26 -12.77
N LYS A 598 -4.84 51.77 -12.31
CA LYS A 598 -5.38 52.12 -10.98
C LYS A 598 -4.42 51.76 -9.86
N ILE A 599 -3.80 50.58 -9.92
CA ILE A 599 -2.84 50.11 -8.90
C ILE A 599 -1.55 50.94 -8.96
N ALA A 600 -1.03 51.21 -10.16
CA ALA A 600 0.17 52.02 -10.36
C ALA A 600 0.05 53.43 -9.73
N ARG A 601 -1.16 54.02 -9.82
CA ARG A 601 -1.48 55.35 -9.28
C ARG A 601 -1.94 55.34 -7.82
N ALA A 602 -2.24 54.17 -7.24
CA ALA A 602 -2.73 54.08 -5.86
C ALA A 602 -1.59 54.33 -4.85
N GLY A 603 -1.69 55.41 -4.07
CA GLY A 603 -0.70 55.77 -3.06
C GLY A 603 -0.53 54.74 -1.93
N GLY A 604 -1.57 53.94 -1.65
CA GLY A 604 -1.55 52.89 -0.64
C GLY A 604 -1.03 51.53 -1.12
N ALA A 605 -0.73 51.35 -2.41
CA ALA A 605 -0.20 50.09 -2.93
C ALA A 605 1.32 49.97 -2.69
N HIS A 606 1.80 48.76 -2.44
CA HIS A 606 3.22 48.50 -2.18
C HIS A 606 4.11 48.93 -3.37
N PRO A 607 5.28 49.58 -3.17
CA PRO A 607 6.13 50.07 -4.25
C PRO A 607 6.53 49.01 -5.28
N LEU A 608 6.79 47.78 -4.85
CA LEU A 608 7.09 46.63 -5.72
C LEU A 608 5.98 46.38 -6.76
N ILE A 609 4.72 46.36 -6.30
CA ILE A 609 3.56 46.11 -7.15
C ILE A 609 3.30 47.29 -8.07
N ARG A 610 3.42 48.53 -7.56
CA ARG A 610 3.26 49.74 -8.38
C ARG A 610 4.26 49.78 -9.53
N GLY A 611 5.53 49.48 -9.26
CA GLY A 611 6.57 49.41 -10.28
C GLY A 611 6.31 48.34 -11.33
N LEU A 612 5.80 47.16 -10.91
CA LEU A 612 5.37 46.11 -11.83
C LEU A 612 4.23 46.58 -12.74
N CYS A 613 3.16 47.12 -12.16
CA CYS A 613 1.97 47.56 -12.90
C CYS A 613 2.25 48.74 -13.84
N SER A 614 3.24 49.60 -13.56
CA SER A 614 3.66 50.65 -14.49
C SER A 614 4.47 50.14 -15.69
N ARG A 615 5.06 48.94 -15.58
CA ARG A 615 5.91 48.35 -16.62
C ARG A 615 5.12 47.46 -17.59
N MET A 616 4.10 46.78 -17.08
CA MET A 616 3.15 45.98 -17.86
C MET A 616 2.20 46.89 -18.63
#